data_AF-A0AAW0VY09-F1
#
_entry.id   AF-A0AAW0VY09-F1
#
_cell.length_a   1.000
_cell.length_b   1.000
_cell.length_c   1.000
_cell.angle_alpha   90.00
_cell.angle_beta   90.00
_cell.angle_gamma   90.00
#
_symmetry.space_group_name_H-M   'P 1'
#
loop_
_entity.id
_entity.type
_entity.pdbx_description
1 polymer ?
#
loop_
_entity_poly.entity_id
_entity_poly.type
_entity_poly.pdbx_seq_one_letter_code
_entity_poly.pdbx_strand_id
1 'polypeptide(L)'
;ARHCKDNSECKGDVQPADFVPYIEYKSMLRVYQWIGAGRDSDGHLEPLAQFWLANKSSMSSEWIEDDILGSRLENEESDIIPPPRCYTSWTVQPATDSEKDMYRAQEKLRYEKPHKAYTFRMHGYESVVGPVKGIYTQQTGLNKARGHSLLVPDRPAYVTILSLVRDAVARLPNGEGTRSDICELLKESQYLAPLINSTAENNLNSVVSGALDRLHYENDPCVKYDTPRKLWIYLHRNRNEEEFERMHHLNGPGGNKIKKPAPRRQSRAKAKDPLNMKGPPNVALEPTSSPTK
;
A
#
# COMPACT_ATOMS: atom_id res chain seq x y z
N ALA A 1 -14.10 -28.81 8.39
CA ALA A 1 -13.81 -29.97 7.54
C ALA A 1 -15.06 -30.27 6.72
N ARG A 2 -14.98 -30.24 5.39
CA ARG A 2 -16.11 -30.62 4.54
C ARG A 2 -16.11 -32.14 4.38
N HIS A 3 -17.28 -32.74 4.56
CA HIS A 3 -17.52 -34.16 4.32
C HIS A 3 -17.61 -34.39 2.80
N CYS A 4 -16.56 -34.96 2.19
CA CYS A 4 -16.62 -35.38 0.80
C CYS A 4 -17.37 -36.70 0.69
N LYS A 5 -18.61 -36.64 0.19
CA LYS A 5 -19.22 -37.75 -0.54
C LYS A 5 -18.79 -37.61 -1.99
N ASP A 6 -17.81 -38.42 -2.39
CA ASP A 6 -17.74 -39.14 -3.67
C ASP A 6 -16.30 -39.46 -4.05
N ASN A 7 -16.12 -40.70 -4.55
CA ASN A 7 -14.88 -41.34 -4.94
C ASN A 7 -14.20 -40.62 -6.11
N SER A 8 -13.34 -39.65 -5.82
CA SER A 8 -12.27 -39.22 -6.73
C SER A 8 -11.04 -38.85 -5.93
N GLU A 9 -9.89 -39.43 -6.28
CA GLU A 9 -8.59 -39.23 -5.64
C GLU A 9 -8.22 -37.75 -5.54
N CYS A 10 -8.37 -37.17 -4.34
CA CYS A 10 -7.82 -35.86 -4.00
C CYS A 10 -6.39 -36.05 -3.47
N LYS A 11 -5.40 -35.74 -4.31
CA LYS A 11 -4.04 -35.39 -3.84
C LYS A 11 -4.13 -34.02 -3.17
N GLY A 12 -3.94 -33.95 -1.85
CA GLY A 12 -3.82 -32.65 -1.16
C GLY A 12 -3.94 -32.68 0.36
N ASP A 13 -4.62 -33.65 0.97
CA ASP A 13 -4.86 -33.63 2.41
C ASP A 13 -3.78 -34.37 3.20
N VAL A 14 -2.73 -33.65 3.60
CA VAL A 14 -1.78 -34.14 4.62
C VAL A 14 -2.45 -34.02 5.98
N GLN A 15 -3.26 -35.03 6.31
CA GLN A 15 -3.98 -35.13 7.59
C GLN A 15 -3.77 -36.52 8.20
N PRO A 16 -3.68 -36.66 9.54
CA PRO A 16 -3.66 -37.96 10.18
C PRO A 16 -4.93 -38.77 9.84
N ALA A 17 -4.78 -40.07 9.57
CA ALA A 17 -5.87 -40.92 9.08
C ALA A 17 -7.11 -40.95 10.00
N ASP A 18 -6.93 -40.79 11.31
CA ASP A 18 -8.00 -40.83 12.31
C ASP A 18 -8.41 -39.43 12.82
N PHE A 19 -8.07 -38.39 12.06
CA PHE A 19 -8.37 -37.02 12.47
C PHE A 19 -9.88 -36.77 12.50
N VAL A 20 -10.33 -36.18 13.60
CA VAL A 20 -11.68 -35.63 13.72
C VAL A 20 -11.55 -34.14 14.07
N PRO A 21 -12.32 -33.25 13.43
CA PRO A 21 -12.23 -31.82 13.67
C PRO A 21 -12.60 -31.42 15.10
N TYR A 22 -11.88 -30.44 15.64
CA TYR A 22 -12.13 -29.85 16.95
C TYR A 22 -12.96 -28.57 16.88
N ILE A 23 -13.02 -27.95 15.70
CA ILE A 23 -13.71 -26.69 15.47
C ILE A 23 -14.55 -26.81 14.20
N GLU A 24 -15.79 -26.31 14.27
CA GLU A 24 -16.69 -26.13 13.14
C GLU A 24 -16.89 -24.62 12.91
N TYR A 25 -16.87 -24.19 11.65
CA TYR A 25 -17.27 -22.83 11.30
C TYR A 25 -18.75 -22.82 10.92
N LYS A 26 -19.57 -22.07 11.68
CA LYS A 26 -20.99 -21.89 11.40
C LYS A 26 -21.18 -20.66 10.51
N SER A 27 -21.15 -20.87 9.19
CA SER A 27 -21.19 -19.78 8.20
C SER A 27 -22.33 -18.79 8.37
N MET A 28 -23.54 -19.27 8.76
CA MET A 28 -24.70 -18.40 8.99
C MET A 28 -24.54 -17.45 10.19
N LEU A 29 -23.79 -17.88 11.20
CA LEU A 29 -23.59 -17.12 12.44
C LEU A 29 -22.22 -16.44 12.49
N ARG A 30 -21.34 -16.71 11.52
CA ARG A 30 -19.94 -16.25 11.47
C ARG A 30 -19.17 -16.49 12.77
N VAL A 31 -19.45 -17.61 13.44
CA VAL A 31 -18.76 -18.02 14.67
C VAL A 31 -18.08 -19.37 14.48
N TYR A 32 -16.93 -19.51 15.12
CA TYR A 32 -16.27 -20.80 15.32
C TYR A 32 -16.88 -21.46 16.55
N GLN A 33 -17.35 -22.70 16.40
CA GLN A 33 -17.85 -23.51 17.49
C GLN A 33 -16.86 -24.62 17.81
N TRP A 34 -16.53 -24.75 19.10
CA TRP A 34 -15.81 -25.90 19.60
C TRP A 34 -16.69 -27.15 19.52
N ILE A 35 -16.21 -28.16 18.79
CA ILE A 35 -16.85 -29.48 18.64
C ILE A 35 -15.95 -30.62 19.16
N GLY A 36 -14.79 -30.29 19.74
CA GLY A 36 -13.80 -31.23 20.23
C GLY A 36 -13.98 -31.72 21.68
N ALA A 37 -15.11 -31.41 22.33
CA ALA A 37 -15.34 -31.73 23.73
C ALA A 37 -15.20 -33.23 24.01
N GLY A 38 -14.35 -33.60 24.99
CA GLY A 38 -14.09 -34.99 25.36
C GLY A 38 -13.00 -35.67 24.53
N ARG A 39 -12.39 -34.95 23.58
CA ARG A 39 -11.21 -35.37 22.79
C ARG A 39 -10.06 -34.37 22.90
N ASP A 40 -10.24 -33.33 23.69
CA ASP A 40 -9.44 -32.13 23.81
C ASP A 40 -8.43 -32.16 24.96
N SER A 41 -8.07 -33.37 25.40
CA SER A 41 -6.96 -33.54 26.32
C SER A 41 -5.63 -33.23 25.63
N ASP A 42 -4.66 -32.75 26.41
CA ASP A 42 -3.31 -32.44 25.92
C ASP A 42 -2.68 -33.65 25.21
N GLY A 43 -2.91 -34.87 25.71
CA GLY A 43 -2.40 -36.10 25.10
C GLY A 43 -2.93 -36.39 23.68
N HIS A 44 -4.08 -35.83 23.30
CA HIS A 44 -4.63 -35.93 21.94
C HIS A 44 -4.26 -34.73 21.07
N LEU A 45 -4.15 -33.53 21.66
CA LEU A 45 -3.81 -32.32 20.94
C LEU A 45 -2.32 -32.19 20.63
N GLU A 46 -1.44 -32.66 21.50
CA GLU A 46 0.01 -32.55 21.35
C GLU A 46 0.53 -33.26 20.08
N PRO A 47 0.14 -34.53 19.77
CA PRO A 47 0.57 -35.18 18.53
C PRO A 47 0.08 -34.45 17.27
N LEU A 48 -1.14 -33.90 17.31
CA LEU A 48 -1.70 -33.13 16.21
C LEU A 48 -0.96 -31.81 16.00
N ALA A 49 -0.57 -31.15 17.09
CA ALA A 49 0.21 -29.92 17.06
C ALA A 49 1.61 -30.16 16.48
N GLN A 50 2.28 -31.23 16.92
CA GLN A 50 3.60 -31.61 16.40
C GLN A 50 3.54 -31.96 14.90
N PHE A 51 2.52 -32.72 14.49
CA PHE A 51 2.29 -33.03 13.08
C PHE A 51 2.07 -31.76 12.24
N TRP A 52 1.22 -30.84 12.71
CA TRP A 52 1.00 -29.57 12.00
C TRP A 52 2.28 -28.74 11.89
N LEU A 53 3.08 -28.65 12.96
CA LEU A 53 4.35 -27.92 12.95
C LEU A 53 5.34 -28.50 11.95
N ALA A 54 5.42 -29.84 11.85
CA ALA A 54 6.30 -30.52 10.90
C ALA A 54 5.88 -30.32 9.43
N ASN A 55 4.58 -30.13 9.17
CA ASN A 55 4.02 -30.04 7.82
C ASN A 55 3.57 -28.63 7.43
N LYS A 56 3.78 -27.62 8.30
CA LYS A 56 3.33 -26.23 8.13
C LYS A 56 3.75 -25.59 6.81
N SER A 57 4.98 -25.85 6.36
CA SER A 57 5.51 -25.31 5.09
C SER A 57 4.88 -25.94 3.85
N SER A 58 4.36 -27.17 3.97
CA SER A 58 3.69 -27.88 2.88
C SER A 58 2.19 -27.61 2.82
N MET A 59 1.56 -27.25 3.95
CA MET A 59 0.13 -26.95 4.03
C MET A 59 -0.22 -25.52 3.61
N SER A 60 0.73 -24.58 3.54
CA SER A 60 0.41 -23.16 3.35
C SER A 60 0.04 -22.74 1.92
N SER A 61 0.14 -23.63 0.92
CA SER A 61 0.09 -23.22 -0.49
C SER A 61 -1.26 -23.42 -1.20
N GLU A 62 -2.16 -24.28 -0.71
CA GLU A 62 -3.39 -24.65 -1.46
C GLU A 62 -4.72 -24.23 -0.80
N TRP A 63 -4.70 -23.79 0.47
CA TRP A 63 -5.93 -23.58 1.26
C TRP A 63 -6.62 -22.22 1.02
N ILE A 64 -6.07 -21.39 0.14
CA ILE A 64 -6.55 -20.01 -0.09
C ILE A 64 -7.50 -19.91 -1.28
N GLU A 65 -7.51 -20.87 -2.22
CA GLU A 65 -8.26 -20.68 -3.47
C GLU A 65 -9.75 -21.07 -3.40
N ASP A 66 -10.15 -22.06 -2.59
CA ASP A 66 -11.50 -22.65 -2.70
C ASP A 66 -12.60 -21.97 -1.84
N ASP A 67 -12.24 -21.19 -0.82
CA ASP A 67 -13.22 -20.43 -0.01
C ASP A 67 -13.57 -19.05 -0.64
N ILE A 68 -12.86 -18.66 -1.70
CA ILE A 68 -13.03 -17.38 -2.41
C ILE A 68 -14.25 -17.38 -3.37
N LEU A 69 -14.72 -18.55 -3.82
CA LEU A 69 -15.78 -18.59 -4.84
C LEU A 69 -17.21 -18.48 -4.26
N GLY A 70 -17.44 -18.90 -3.01
CA GLY A 70 -18.76 -18.87 -2.36
C GLY A 70 -19.09 -17.57 -1.61
N SER A 71 -18.07 -16.77 -1.28
CA SER A 71 -18.19 -15.50 -0.52
C SER A 71 -18.25 -14.25 -1.43
N ARG A 72 -18.37 -14.45 -2.75
CA ARG A 72 -18.11 -13.41 -3.77
C ARG A 72 -19.25 -12.40 -3.98
N LEU A 73 -20.38 -12.49 -3.26
CA LEU A 73 -21.56 -11.68 -3.60
C LEU A 73 -21.88 -10.50 -2.70
N GLU A 74 -21.32 -10.32 -1.49
CA GLU A 74 -21.85 -9.26 -0.59
C GLU A 74 -20.84 -8.49 0.30
N ASN A 75 -19.52 -8.51 0.08
CA ASN A 75 -18.58 -7.87 1.04
C ASN A 75 -17.44 -7.02 0.43
N GLU A 76 -17.75 -6.29 -0.65
CA GLU A 76 -16.82 -5.49 -1.47
C GLU A 76 -15.92 -4.46 -0.73
N GLU A 77 -16.23 -4.07 0.52
CA GLU A 77 -15.44 -3.04 1.23
C GLU A 77 -14.37 -3.60 2.18
N SER A 78 -14.55 -4.84 2.65
CA SER A 78 -13.69 -5.51 3.64
C SER A 78 -12.50 -6.23 2.98
N ASP A 79 -12.65 -6.65 1.73
CA ASP A 79 -11.69 -7.52 1.01
C ASP A 79 -10.44 -6.78 0.48
N ILE A 80 -10.32 -5.47 0.73
CA ILE A 80 -9.21 -4.64 0.25
C ILE A 80 -8.14 -4.42 1.33
N ILE A 81 -8.43 -4.75 2.60
CA ILE A 81 -7.51 -4.47 3.71
C ILE A 81 -6.71 -5.74 4.02
N PRO A 82 -5.42 -5.83 3.63
CA PRO A 82 -4.64 -7.04 3.84
C PRO A 82 -4.42 -7.27 5.35
N PRO A 83 -4.35 -8.50 5.87
CA PRO A 83 -4.11 -8.73 7.31
C PRO A 83 -2.72 -8.23 7.77
N PRO A 84 -2.53 -7.90 9.06
CA PRO A 84 -1.22 -7.57 9.61
C PRO A 84 -0.25 -8.77 9.48
N ARG A 85 0.98 -8.53 8.98
CA ARG A 85 2.03 -9.57 8.94
C ARG A 85 2.56 -9.93 10.32
N CYS A 86 2.72 -8.92 11.16
CA CYS A 86 3.18 -9.05 12.53
C CYS A 86 2.13 -8.42 13.43
N TYR A 87 1.42 -9.25 14.19
CA TYR A 87 0.47 -8.76 15.19
C TYR A 87 1.23 -8.17 16.38
N THR A 88 0.74 -7.05 16.90
CA THR A 88 1.27 -6.42 18.11
C THR A 88 0.14 -5.95 19.01
N SER A 89 0.36 -6.06 20.33
CA SER A 89 -0.51 -5.47 21.35
C SER A 89 -0.09 -4.04 21.72
N TRP A 90 0.98 -3.51 21.12
CA TRP A 90 1.45 -2.15 21.37
C TRP A 90 0.45 -1.14 20.79
N THR A 91 0.27 -0.03 21.51
CA THR A 91 -0.55 1.11 21.08
C THR A 91 0.31 2.35 20.97
N VAL A 92 -0.05 3.26 20.06
CA VAL A 92 0.71 4.49 19.87
C VAL A 92 0.63 5.34 21.12
N GLN A 93 1.79 5.71 21.66
CA GLN A 93 1.97 6.56 22.83
C GLN A 93 3.20 7.45 22.61
N PRO A 94 3.34 8.57 23.36
CA PRO A 94 4.52 9.43 23.25
C PRO A 94 5.82 8.66 23.54
N ALA A 95 6.75 8.67 22.59
CA ALA A 95 8.01 7.95 22.70
C ALA A 95 8.97 8.58 23.73
N THR A 96 9.68 7.71 24.46
CA THR A 96 10.84 8.07 25.27
C THR A 96 12.00 8.53 24.38
N ASP A 97 13.00 9.20 24.96
CA ASP A 97 14.15 9.67 24.17
C ASP A 97 14.98 8.50 23.61
N SER A 98 15.09 7.39 24.35
CA SER A 98 15.72 6.16 23.85
C SER A 98 14.98 5.58 22.64
N GLU A 99 13.64 5.57 22.66
CA GLU A 99 12.83 5.10 21.54
C GLU A 99 12.98 6.02 20.32
N LYS A 100 13.01 7.34 20.53
CA LYS A 100 13.29 8.30 19.46
C LYS A 100 14.66 8.06 18.85
N ASP A 101 15.69 7.84 19.65
CA ASP A 101 17.04 7.59 19.14
C ASP A 101 17.11 6.29 18.33
N MET A 102 16.45 5.22 18.79
CA MET A 102 16.31 3.97 18.04
C MET A 102 15.59 4.18 16.70
N TYR A 103 14.50 4.94 16.68
CA TYR A 103 13.79 5.25 15.44
C TYR A 103 14.65 6.10 14.50
N ARG A 104 15.30 7.15 15.00
CA ARG A 104 16.13 8.07 14.20
C ARG A 104 17.34 7.37 13.58
N ALA A 105 17.92 6.38 14.26
CA ALA A 105 18.96 5.53 13.69
C ALA A 105 18.44 4.73 12.47
N GLN A 106 17.24 4.15 12.58
CA GLN A 106 16.60 3.43 11.47
C GLN A 106 16.18 4.37 10.33
N GLU A 107 15.63 5.54 10.67
CA GLU A 107 15.25 6.59 9.72
C GLU A 107 16.47 7.07 8.90
N LYS A 108 17.65 7.15 9.51
CA LYS A 108 18.90 7.46 8.79
C LYS A 108 19.25 6.36 7.78
N LEU A 109 19.24 5.09 8.19
CA LEU A 109 19.53 3.95 7.29
C LEU A 109 18.55 3.87 6.12
N ARG A 110 17.27 4.12 6.39
CA ARG A 110 16.20 4.23 5.39
C ARG A 110 16.54 5.27 4.31
N TYR A 111 16.99 6.44 4.73
CA TYR A 111 17.31 7.56 3.83
C TYR A 111 18.73 7.52 3.24
N GLU A 112 19.62 6.62 3.69
CA GLU A 112 20.89 6.31 3.01
C GLU A 112 20.68 5.56 1.69
N LYS A 113 19.67 4.68 1.63
CA LYS A 113 19.30 3.93 0.42
C LYS A 113 17.85 4.22 0.02
N PRO A 114 17.52 5.48 -0.35
CA PRO A 114 16.13 5.89 -0.56
C PRO A 114 15.45 5.12 -1.71
N HIS A 115 16.25 4.59 -2.66
CA HIS A 115 15.79 3.82 -3.82
C HIS A 115 15.40 2.37 -3.50
N LYS A 116 15.59 1.93 -2.26
CA LYS A 116 15.21 0.58 -1.80
C LYS A 116 14.03 0.63 -0.83
N ALA A 117 13.34 -0.50 -0.71
CA ALA A 117 12.44 -0.72 0.42
C ALA A 117 13.25 -0.80 1.71
N TYR A 118 12.56 -0.64 2.84
CA TYR A 118 13.17 -0.72 4.16
C TYR A 118 12.19 -1.28 5.17
N THR A 119 12.69 -2.11 6.08
CA THR A 119 11.92 -2.68 7.17
C THR A 119 12.31 -2.04 8.52
N PHE A 120 11.38 -1.29 9.10
CA PHE A 120 11.46 -0.82 10.48
C PHE A 120 11.23 -1.98 11.45
N ARG A 121 11.99 -1.98 12.55
CA ARG A 121 11.92 -2.97 13.63
C ARG A 121 11.81 -2.23 14.94
N MET A 122 10.61 -2.22 15.53
CA MET A 122 10.35 -1.47 16.76
C MET A 122 9.17 -2.10 17.52
N HIS A 123 9.16 -1.98 18.84
CA HIS A 123 8.08 -2.47 19.71
C HIS A 123 7.66 -3.94 19.45
N GLY A 124 8.62 -4.80 19.09
CA GLY A 124 8.39 -6.23 18.87
C GLY A 124 7.71 -6.61 17.56
N TYR A 125 7.58 -5.69 16.60
CA TYR A 125 7.04 -5.99 15.27
C TYR A 125 7.86 -5.35 14.15
N GLU A 126 7.66 -5.86 12.93
CA GLU A 126 8.28 -5.36 11.71
C GLU A 126 7.28 -4.61 10.84
N SER A 127 7.78 -3.55 10.18
CA SER A 127 7.00 -2.62 9.37
C SER A 127 7.77 -2.31 8.08
N VAL A 128 7.25 -2.75 6.94
CA VAL A 128 7.94 -2.58 5.64
C VAL A 128 7.40 -1.34 4.94
N VAL A 129 8.29 -0.54 4.35
CA VAL A 129 7.94 0.60 3.48
C VAL A 129 8.69 0.53 2.16
N GLY A 130 7.99 0.85 1.06
CA GLY A 130 8.57 0.86 -0.28
C GLY A 130 9.56 2.00 -0.54
N PRO A 131 10.29 1.99 -1.68
CA PRO A 131 11.22 3.05 -2.06
C PRO A 131 10.62 4.48 -2.00
N VAL A 132 11.47 5.47 -1.71
CA VAL A 132 11.07 6.88 -1.72
C VAL A 132 10.75 7.30 -3.17
N LYS A 133 9.56 7.85 -3.40
CA LYS A 133 9.15 8.31 -4.73
C LYS A 133 9.91 9.56 -5.14
N GLY A 134 10.17 9.70 -6.44
CA GLY A 134 10.71 10.93 -7.05
C GLY A 134 12.23 11.11 -6.97
N ILE A 135 12.99 10.13 -6.50
CA ILE A 135 14.47 10.21 -6.42
C ILE A 135 15.08 10.45 -7.80
N TYR A 136 14.59 9.76 -8.83
CA TYR A 136 15.14 9.84 -10.19
C TYR A 136 14.69 11.08 -10.99
N THR A 137 13.62 11.75 -10.56
CA THR A 137 13.11 12.94 -11.24
C THR A 137 13.94 14.18 -10.91
N GLN A 138 14.69 14.15 -9.80
CA GLN A 138 15.54 15.25 -9.31
C GLN A 138 16.92 15.32 -10.01
N GLN A 139 17.04 14.83 -11.25
CA GLN A 139 18.30 14.87 -12.03
C GLN A 139 18.77 16.29 -12.41
N THR A 140 17.99 17.33 -12.14
CA THR A 140 18.38 18.72 -12.40
C THR A 140 19.05 19.36 -11.18
N GLY A 141 20.32 19.02 -10.93
CA GLY A 141 21.38 19.91 -10.41
C GLY A 141 21.24 20.65 -9.06
N LEU A 142 20.10 20.60 -8.36
CA LEU A 142 19.93 21.22 -7.05
C LEU A 142 19.59 20.16 -6.00
N ASN A 143 20.64 19.61 -5.38
CA ASN A 143 20.54 18.69 -4.23
C ASN A 143 20.01 19.37 -2.93
N LYS A 144 19.48 20.60 -3.03
CA LYS A 144 18.93 21.33 -1.88
C LYS A 144 17.46 20.98 -1.70
N ALA A 145 17.06 20.64 -0.48
CA ALA A 145 15.67 20.37 -0.16
C ALA A 145 14.80 21.62 -0.40
N ARG A 146 13.62 21.42 -0.98
CA ARG A 146 12.62 22.48 -1.08
C ARG A 146 12.22 22.94 0.33
N GLY A 147 12.17 24.25 0.55
CA GLY A 147 11.73 24.81 1.83
C GLY A 147 10.34 24.31 2.24
N HIS A 148 10.21 23.93 3.51
CA HIS A 148 8.94 23.50 4.11
C HIS A 148 8.96 23.90 5.59
N SER A 149 7.93 24.61 6.05
CA SER A 149 7.89 25.22 7.40
C SER A 149 7.97 24.21 8.55
N LEU A 150 7.51 22.98 8.33
CA LEU A 150 7.55 21.90 9.34
C LEU A 150 8.80 21.01 9.25
N LEU A 151 9.75 21.27 8.35
CA LEU A 151 10.92 20.39 8.15
C LEU A 151 12.22 21.17 8.34
N VAL A 152 13.20 20.50 8.93
CA VAL A 152 14.54 21.09 9.15
C VAL A 152 15.22 21.41 7.81
N PRO A 153 15.98 22.51 7.70
CA PRO A 153 16.62 22.89 6.44
C PRO A 153 17.75 21.94 6.05
N ASP A 154 18.48 21.39 7.02
CA ASP A 154 19.57 20.44 6.82
C ASP A 154 19.02 19.02 6.74
N ARG A 155 18.41 18.69 5.59
CA ARG A 155 17.90 17.35 5.30
C ARG A 155 18.14 16.98 3.84
N PRO A 156 18.23 15.69 3.50
CA PRO A 156 18.29 15.26 2.10
C PRO A 156 17.05 15.72 1.32
N ALA A 157 17.23 16.10 0.04
CA ALA A 157 16.14 16.69 -0.75
C ALA A 157 14.94 15.76 -0.97
N TYR A 158 15.15 14.45 -0.92
CA TYR A 158 14.11 13.43 -1.02
C TYR A 158 13.35 13.20 0.29
N VAL A 159 13.80 13.76 1.42
CA VAL A 159 13.04 13.79 2.67
C VAL A 159 11.97 14.88 2.57
N THR A 160 10.74 14.44 2.36
CA THR A 160 9.56 15.30 2.22
C THR A 160 8.53 14.95 3.28
N ILE A 161 7.56 15.82 3.49
CA ILE A 161 6.48 15.51 4.42
C ILE A 161 5.67 14.26 3.98
N LEU A 162 5.58 14.01 2.66
CA LEU A 162 4.95 12.80 2.13
C LEU A 162 5.74 11.53 2.45
N SER A 163 7.08 11.58 2.40
CA SER A 163 7.90 10.41 2.76
C SER A 163 7.80 10.11 4.26
N LEU A 164 7.86 11.15 5.10
CA LEU A 164 7.74 10.99 6.55
C LEU A 164 6.36 10.51 7.00
N VAL A 165 5.28 11.05 6.41
CA VAL A 165 3.91 10.56 6.71
C VAL A 165 3.73 9.11 6.25
N ARG A 166 4.30 8.74 5.10
CA ARG A 166 4.28 7.34 4.64
C ARG A 166 5.00 6.41 5.62
N ASP A 167 6.18 6.82 6.10
CA ASP A 167 6.96 6.04 7.08
C ASP A 167 6.22 5.97 8.44
N ALA A 168 5.55 7.04 8.88
CA ALA A 168 4.73 7.03 10.10
C ALA A 168 3.52 6.09 9.99
N VAL A 169 2.81 6.10 8.86
CA VAL A 169 1.67 5.19 8.65
C VAL A 169 2.12 3.73 8.56
N ALA A 170 3.28 3.46 7.95
CA ALA A 170 3.83 2.11 7.92
C ALA A 170 4.13 1.56 9.32
N ARG A 171 4.47 2.44 10.28
CA ARG A 171 4.74 2.13 11.70
C ARG A 171 3.50 2.17 12.59
N LEU A 172 2.28 2.19 12.03
CA LEU A 172 1.10 2.03 12.86
C LEU A 172 1.02 0.59 13.39
N PRO A 173 0.63 0.38 14.67
CA PRO A 173 0.42 -0.95 15.21
C PRO A 173 -0.65 -1.68 14.42
N ASN A 174 -0.37 -2.92 14.05
CA ASN A 174 -1.22 -3.72 13.17
C ASN A 174 -1.52 -3.03 11.83
N GLY A 175 -0.79 -1.98 11.44
CA GLY A 175 -1.02 -1.18 10.24
C GLY A 175 -2.32 -0.37 10.24
N GLU A 176 -2.87 -0.02 11.40
CA GLU A 176 -4.05 0.85 11.50
C GLU A 176 -3.96 1.82 12.69
N GLY A 177 -4.57 3.00 12.55
CA GLY A 177 -4.53 4.02 13.60
C GLY A 177 -5.23 5.32 13.23
N THR A 178 -5.41 6.19 14.21
CA THR A 178 -6.03 7.50 14.01
C THR A 178 -5.05 8.49 13.39
N ARG A 179 -5.56 9.65 12.94
CA ARG A 179 -4.70 10.78 12.55
C ARG A 179 -3.81 11.25 13.71
N SER A 180 -4.29 11.18 14.94
CA SER A 180 -3.51 11.57 16.13
C SER A 180 -2.30 10.65 16.30
N ASP A 181 -2.49 9.34 16.11
CA ASP A 181 -1.43 8.34 16.19
C ASP A 181 -0.35 8.59 15.13
N ILE A 182 -0.76 8.93 13.91
CA ILE A 182 0.16 9.30 12.82
C ILE A 182 0.95 10.56 13.16
N CYS A 183 0.29 11.59 13.71
CA CYS A 183 0.96 12.82 14.16
C CYS A 183 1.97 12.51 15.28
N GLU A 184 1.65 11.62 16.21
CA GLU A 184 2.53 11.24 17.32
C GLU A 184 3.79 10.54 16.82
N LEU A 185 3.65 9.51 15.98
CA LEU A 185 4.78 8.82 15.35
C LEU A 185 5.65 9.77 14.50
N LEU A 186 5.04 10.75 13.83
CA LEU A 186 5.75 11.72 13.01
C LEU A 186 6.63 12.67 13.83
N LYS A 187 6.26 12.99 15.07
CA LYS A 187 7.06 13.84 15.99
C LYS A 187 8.42 13.22 16.35
N GLU A 188 8.59 11.93 16.17
CA GLU A 188 9.84 11.22 16.46
C GLU A 188 10.92 11.48 15.41
N SER A 189 10.54 11.91 14.20
CA SER A 189 11.46 12.16 13.09
C SER A 189 12.50 13.22 13.41
N GLN A 190 13.76 12.95 13.07
CA GLN A 190 14.84 13.96 13.19
C GLN A 190 14.72 15.06 12.13
N TYR A 191 13.90 14.86 11.10
CA TYR A 191 13.70 15.81 10.01
C TYR A 191 12.49 16.72 10.21
N LEU A 192 11.68 16.47 11.24
CA LEU A 192 10.60 17.36 11.65
C LEU A 192 11.17 18.53 12.46
N ALA A 193 10.76 19.75 12.11
CA ALA A 193 11.14 20.93 12.89
C ALA A 193 10.48 20.90 14.27
N PRO A 194 11.13 21.45 15.32
CA PRO A 194 10.56 21.49 16.67
C PRO A 194 9.18 22.18 16.72
N LEU A 195 8.19 21.51 17.32
CA LEU A 195 6.84 22.03 17.49
C LEU A 195 6.73 22.80 18.80
N ILE A 196 7.16 24.07 18.79
CA ILE A 196 7.29 24.90 20.00
C ILE A 196 5.97 25.54 20.48
N ASN A 197 4.90 25.53 19.68
CA ASN A 197 3.63 26.15 20.02
C ASN A 197 2.44 25.42 19.38
N SER A 198 1.23 25.65 19.91
CA SER A 198 0.00 25.03 19.42
C SER A 198 -0.33 25.38 17.97
N THR A 199 0.12 26.53 17.46
CA THR A 199 -0.02 26.88 16.03
C THR A 199 0.77 25.92 15.15
N ALA A 200 1.99 25.54 15.54
CA ALA A 200 2.81 24.57 14.83
C ALA A 200 2.17 23.16 14.85
N GLU A 201 1.55 22.77 15.97
CA GLU A 201 0.83 21.50 16.07
C GLU A 201 -0.44 21.48 15.19
N ASN A 202 -1.19 22.58 15.15
CA ASN A 202 -2.34 22.71 14.25
C ASN A 202 -1.92 22.65 12.79
N ASN A 203 -0.80 23.31 12.45
CA ASN A 203 -0.20 23.23 11.12
C ASN A 203 0.22 21.78 10.79
N LEU A 204 0.80 21.04 11.74
CA LEU A 204 1.13 19.64 11.57
C LEU A 204 -0.11 18.81 11.22
N ASN A 205 -1.18 18.93 11.99
CA ASN A 205 -2.43 18.19 11.75
C ASN A 205 -3.01 18.46 10.36
N SER A 206 -3.00 19.72 9.92
CA SER A 206 -3.46 20.12 8.58
C SER A 206 -2.58 19.51 7.48
N VAL A 207 -1.27 19.60 7.64
CA VAL A 207 -0.31 19.08 6.66
C VAL A 207 -0.34 17.55 6.58
N VAL A 208 -0.48 16.85 7.71
CA VAL A 208 -0.65 15.39 7.76
C VAL A 208 -1.93 14.98 7.03
N SER A 209 -3.05 15.68 7.26
CA SER A 209 -4.31 15.41 6.55
C SER A 209 -4.12 15.54 5.03
N GLY A 210 -3.54 16.65 4.57
CA GLY A 210 -3.29 16.86 3.14
C GLY A 210 -2.20 15.93 2.55
N ALA A 211 -1.33 15.35 3.36
CA ALA A 211 -0.39 14.32 2.92
C ALA A 211 -1.08 12.96 2.76
N LEU A 212 -1.94 12.58 3.72
CA LEU A 212 -2.71 11.34 3.67
C LEU A 212 -3.64 11.29 2.46
N ASP A 213 -4.33 12.40 2.15
CA ASP A 213 -5.15 12.50 0.93
C ASP A 213 -4.31 12.26 -0.32
N ARG A 214 -3.13 12.90 -0.42
CA ARG A 214 -2.23 12.69 -1.56
C ARG A 214 -1.76 11.25 -1.68
N LEU A 215 -1.47 10.58 -0.55
CA LEU A 215 -1.07 9.17 -0.50
C LEU A 215 -2.23 8.22 -0.89
N HIS A 216 -3.47 8.60 -0.56
CA HIS A 216 -4.67 7.84 -0.85
C HIS A 216 -5.02 7.81 -2.35
N TYR A 217 -4.69 8.87 -3.08
CA TYR A 217 -4.95 8.99 -4.52
C TYR A 217 -3.75 8.67 -5.42
N GLU A 218 -2.66 8.10 -4.89
CA GLU A 218 -1.55 7.64 -5.71
C GLU A 218 -1.97 6.43 -6.58
N ASN A 219 -1.29 6.22 -7.72
CA ASN A 219 -1.56 5.05 -8.60
C ASN A 219 -1.44 3.70 -7.88
N ASP A 220 -0.58 3.64 -6.86
CA ASP A 220 -0.47 2.52 -5.92
C ASP A 220 -0.60 3.14 -4.52
N PRO A 221 -1.84 3.26 -4.00
CA PRO A 221 -2.10 3.93 -2.74
C PRO A 221 -1.55 3.08 -1.60
N CYS A 222 -0.80 3.72 -0.69
CA CYS A 222 -0.29 3.04 0.49
C CYS A 222 -1.22 3.18 1.71
N VAL A 223 -2.26 4.02 1.62
CA VAL A 223 -3.20 4.29 2.71
C VAL A 223 -4.65 4.23 2.26
N LYS A 224 -5.54 3.75 3.14
CA LYS A 224 -7.01 3.83 3.00
C LYS A 224 -7.60 4.41 4.28
N TYR A 225 -8.61 5.26 4.15
CA TYR A 225 -9.41 5.70 5.30
C TYR A 225 -10.63 4.78 5.45
N ASP A 226 -10.77 4.19 6.63
CA ASP A 226 -11.94 3.43 7.06
C ASP A 226 -12.89 4.39 7.78
N THR A 227 -13.94 4.83 7.08
CA THR A 227 -14.92 5.79 7.60
C THR A 227 -15.68 5.27 8.82
N PRO A 228 -16.21 4.02 8.83
CA PRO A 228 -16.84 3.44 10.02
C PRO A 228 -15.96 3.45 11.26
N ARG A 229 -14.69 3.05 11.15
CA ARG A 229 -13.76 2.97 12.28
C ARG A 229 -13.05 4.29 12.57
N LYS A 230 -13.09 5.24 11.63
CA LYS A 230 -12.33 6.50 11.64
C LYS A 230 -10.81 6.25 11.75
N LEU A 231 -10.33 5.22 11.08
CA LEU A 231 -8.94 4.79 11.09
C LEU A 231 -8.31 4.94 9.71
N TRP A 232 -7.03 5.29 9.69
CA TRP A 232 -6.16 5.14 8.54
C TRP A 232 -5.51 3.76 8.58
N ILE A 233 -5.46 3.12 7.42
CA ILE A 233 -4.97 1.75 7.26
C ILE A 233 -3.81 1.77 6.28
N TYR A 234 -2.68 1.17 6.69
CA TYR A 234 -1.53 0.95 5.84
C TYR A 234 -1.73 -0.27 4.94
N LEU A 235 -1.89 -0.04 3.64
CA LEU A 235 -2.24 -1.08 2.66
C LEU A 235 -1.05 -1.94 2.24
N HIS A 236 0.19 -1.51 2.48
CA HIS A 236 1.37 -2.29 2.08
C HIS A 236 1.95 -3.12 3.23
N ARG A 237 1.22 -3.23 4.36
CA ARG A 237 1.64 -4.01 5.54
C ARG A 237 1.86 -5.49 5.27
N ASN A 238 1.34 -6.00 4.14
CA ASN A 238 1.56 -7.37 3.68
C ASN A 238 2.55 -7.49 2.52
N ARG A 239 3.33 -6.46 2.18
CA ARG A 239 4.39 -6.53 1.16
C ARG A 239 5.76 -6.75 1.80
N ASN A 240 6.65 -7.45 1.11
CA ASN A 240 8.07 -7.56 1.51
C ASN A 240 8.96 -6.65 0.65
N GLU A 241 10.23 -6.54 1.05
CA GLU A 241 11.22 -5.75 0.32
C GLU A 241 11.35 -6.23 -1.14
N GLU A 242 11.32 -7.54 -1.39
CA GLU A 242 11.45 -8.12 -2.73
C GLU A 242 10.27 -7.79 -3.65
N GLU A 243 9.04 -7.74 -3.11
CA GLU A 243 7.84 -7.35 -3.86
C GLU A 243 7.89 -5.87 -4.22
N PHE A 244 8.34 -5.02 -3.29
CA PHE A 244 8.57 -3.61 -3.57
C PHE A 244 9.65 -3.40 -4.63
N GLU A 245 10.75 -4.13 -4.57
CA GLU A 245 11.78 -4.10 -5.59
C GLU A 245 11.22 -4.55 -6.94
N ARG A 246 10.47 -5.65 -7.02
CA ARG A 246 9.86 -6.13 -8.27
C ARG A 246 8.93 -5.09 -8.88
N MET A 247 8.06 -4.47 -8.08
CA MET A 247 7.13 -3.43 -8.54
C MET A 247 7.84 -2.14 -8.92
N HIS A 248 8.88 -1.74 -8.19
CA HIS A 248 9.68 -0.58 -8.52
C HIS A 248 10.48 -0.78 -9.82
N HIS A 249 10.99 -1.99 -10.10
CA HIS A 249 11.62 -2.30 -11.39
C HIS A 249 10.59 -2.33 -12.54
N LEU A 250 9.39 -2.87 -12.31
CA LEU A 250 8.33 -2.96 -13.33
C LEU A 250 7.69 -1.60 -13.65
N ASN A 251 7.58 -0.71 -12.66
CA ASN A 251 6.93 0.61 -12.79
C ASN A 251 7.90 1.79 -12.82
N GLY A 252 9.21 1.54 -12.67
CA GLY A 252 10.27 2.55 -12.70
C GLY A 252 10.54 3.08 -14.11
N PRO A 253 11.44 4.06 -14.26
CA PRO A 253 11.74 4.70 -15.55
C PRO A 253 12.43 3.79 -16.59
N GLY A 254 12.57 2.49 -16.32
CA GLY A 254 13.02 1.45 -17.27
C GLY A 254 12.03 0.27 -17.42
N GLY A 255 10.86 0.33 -16.78
CA GLY A 255 9.82 -0.67 -16.95
C GLY A 255 9.25 -0.61 -18.36
N ASN A 256 9.29 -1.74 -19.09
CA ASN A 256 8.64 -1.87 -20.38
C ASN A 256 7.15 -1.60 -20.21
N LYS A 257 6.74 -0.35 -20.46
CA LYS A 257 5.35 0.00 -20.68
C LYS A 257 4.91 -0.79 -21.90
N ILE A 258 4.33 -1.97 -21.69
CA ILE A 258 3.50 -2.61 -22.70
C ILE A 258 2.38 -1.62 -22.95
N LYS A 259 2.55 -0.79 -23.99
CA LYS A 259 1.56 0.16 -24.46
C LYS A 259 0.32 -0.67 -24.75
N LYS A 260 -0.70 -0.63 -23.88
CA LYS A 260 -2.04 -1.05 -24.28
C LYS A 260 -2.38 -0.24 -25.54
N PRO A 261 -2.65 -0.88 -26.68
CA PRO A 261 -2.90 -0.16 -27.91
C PRO A 261 -4.14 0.71 -27.68
N ALA A 262 -3.98 2.02 -27.88
CA ALA A 262 -5.09 2.96 -27.85
C ALA A 262 -6.15 2.51 -28.88
N PRO A 263 -7.45 2.59 -28.56
CA PRO A 263 -8.49 2.26 -29.52
C PRO A 263 -8.36 3.19 -30.72
N ARG A 264 -7.99 2.59 -31.86
CA ARG A 264 -7.78 3.27 -33.13
C ARG A 264 -9.12 3.86 -33.57
N ARG A 265 -9.32 5.17 -33.37
CA ARG A 265 -10.40 5.91 -34.02
C ARG A 265 -10.27 5.70 -35.53
N GLN A 266 -11.20 4.95 -36.11
CA GLN A 266 -11.29 4.78 -37.55
C GLN A 266 -11.71 6.12 -38.17
N SER A 267 -10.74 6.89 -38.65
CA SER A 267 -10.98 7.96 -39.61
C SER A 267 -11.35 7.30 -40.94
N ARG A 268 -12.64 7.35 -41.29
CA ARG A 268 -13.16 6.88 -42.59
C ARG A 268 -12.60 7.78 -43.70
N ALA A 269 -11.67 7.25 -44.48
CA ALA A 269 -11.10 7.92 -45.64
C ALA A 269 -12.11 7.93 -46.81
N LYS A 270 -12.12 9.06 -47.53
CA LYS A 270 -12.96 9.39 -48.69
C LYS A 270 -12.70 8.47 -49.89
N ALA A 271 -13.77 8.16 -50.64
CA ALA A 271 -13.69 7.68 -52.02
C ALA A 271 -13.87 8.85 -53.01
N LYS A 272 -13.06 8.86 -54.08
CA LYS A 272 -13.18 9.71 -55.29
C LYS A 272 -14.19 9.05 -56.26
N ASP A 273 -14.87 9.72 -57.20
CA ASP A 273 -14.38 10.43 -58.40
C ASP A 273 -15.62 11.01 -59.20
N PRO A 274 -15.51 11.55 -60.43
CA PRO A 274 -14.94 12.82 -60.91
C PRO A 274 -16.03 13.75 -61.52
N LEU A 275 -15.68 14.95 -62.02
CA LEU A 275 -16.11 15.53 -63.32
C LEU A 275 -15.78 17.04 -63.43
N ASN A 276 -14.89 17.34 -64.39
CA ASN A 276 -15.01 18.34 -65.46
C ASN A 276 -14.79 19.88 -65.23
N MET A 277 -13.83 20.39 -66.04
CA MET A 277 -13.75 21.68 -66.76
C MET A 277 -13.25 22.98 -66.11
N LYS A 278 -12.02 23.34 -66.56
CA LYS A 278 -11.58 24.61 -67.20
C LYS A 278 -11.58 25.94 -66.43
N GLY A 279 -10.40 26.56 -66.47
CA GLY A 279 -10.23 27.95 -66.94
C GLY A 279 -9.78 28.98 -65.88
N PRO A 280 -9.03 30.04 -66.26
CA PRO A 280 -7.78 30.37 -65.57
C PRO A 280 -7.75 31.84 -65.04
N PRO A 281 -6.60 32.55 -64.93
CA PRO A 281 -6.15 33.23 -63.71
C PRO A 281 -6.26 34.77 -63.78
N ASN A 282 -5.93 35.47 -62.69
CA ASN A 282 -5.49 36.89 -62.56
C ASN A 282 -6.15 37.55 -61.33
N VAL A 283 -5.64 38.58 -60.68
CA VAL A 283 -4.36 39.33 -60.59
C VAL A 283 -4.54 40.17 -59.31
N ALA A 284 -3.42 40.57 -58.73
CA ALA A 284 -3.32 41.48 -57.59
C ALA A 284 -4.23 42.72 -57.67
N LEU A 285 -4.52 43.31 -56.50
CA LEU A 285 -4.22 44.71 -56.15
C LEU A 285 -4.93 45.08 -54.83
N GLU A 286 -4.14 45.35 -53.78
CA GLU A 286 -4.48 46.37 -52.77
C GLU A 286 -4.60 47.74 -53.49
N PRO A 287 -5.36 48.76 -53.02
CA PRO A 287 -4.96 49.53 -51.82
C PRO A 287 -6.04 50.37 -51.07
N THR A 288 -5.55 51.06 -50.03
CA THR A 288 -5.98 52.37 -49.45
C THR A 288 -6.94 52.45 -48.24
N SER A 289 -6.33 52.63 -47.06
CA SER A 289 -6.41 53.78 -46.14
C SER A 289 -7.66 54.70 -46.10
N SER A 290 -8.36 54.68 -44.94
CA SER A 290 -8.84 55.78 -44.04
C SER A 290 -9.56 57.03 -44.60
N PRO A 291 -10.12 57.99 -43.79
CA PRO A 291 -10.36 58.10 -42.33
C PRO A 291 -11.85 58.42 -42.00
N THR A 292 -12.34 58.51 -40.76
CA THR A 292 -12.43 59.67 -39.81
C THR A 292 -13.68 59.31 -38.97
N LYS A 293 -13.83 59.50 -37.66
CA LYS A 293 -13.57 60.64 -36.77
C LYS A 293 -13.71 60.14 -35.33
#